data_AF-A0A7R8ZGY9-F1
#
_entry.id   AF-A0A7R8ZGY9-F1
#
_cell.length_a   1.000
_cell.length_b   1.000
_cell.length_c   1.000
_cell.angle_alpha   90.00
_cell.angle_beta   90.00
_cell.angle_gamma   90.00
#
_symmetry.space_group_name_H-M   'P 1'
#
loop_
_entity.id
_entity.type
_entity.pdbx_description
1 polymer ?
#
loop_
_entity_poly.entity_id
_entity_poly.type
_entity_poly.pdbx_seq_one_letter_code
_entity_poly.pdbx_strand_id
1 'polypeptide(L)'
;MDGNGALFGTLQGNTREVLHKFTVDLPKKHGRGGQSALRFARLRMEKRHNYVRKVAEVATTLFITNDKPNIAGIILAGSADFKTELSQSDMFDP
;
A
#
# COMPACT_ATOMS: atom_id res chain seq x y z
N MET A 1 5.57 -3.15 -0.63
CA MET A 1 4.69 -2.18 -1.30
C MET A 1 5.56 -1.26 -2.12
N ASP A 2 5.43 -1.33 -3.44
CA ASP A 2 6.18 -0.50 -4.36
C ASP A 2 5.21 0.27 -5.26
N GLY A 3 5.72 1.27 -5.98
CA GLY A 3 4.95 2.08 -6.93
C GLY A 3 4.41 1.31 -8.14
N ASN A 4 4.72 0.00 -8.25
CA ASN A 4 4.20 -0.90 -9.29
C ASN A 4 3.20 -1.93 -8.75
N GLY A 5 3.03 -2.05 -7.43
CA GLY A 5 2.18 -3.07 -6.83
C GLY A 5 2.54 -3.46 -5.39
N ALA A 6 1.67 -4.28 -4.80
CA ALA A 6 1.79 -4.78 -3.44
C ALA A 6 1.68 -6.31 -3.42
N LEU A 7 2.43 -6.92 -2.51
CA LEU A 7 2.40 -8.35 -2.23
C LEU A 7 2.12 -8.53 -0.73
N PHE A 8 1.18 -9.40 -0.43
CA PHE A 8 0.79 -9.82 0.91
C PHE A 8 1.18 -11.28 1.07
N GLY A 9 1.79 -11.58 2.21
CA GLY A 9 2.19 -12.92 2.56
C GLY A 9 2.32 -13.08 4.05
N THR A 10 2.32 -14.32 4.48
CA THR A 10 2.54 -14.74 5.86
C THR A 10 3.86 -15.48 5.95
N LEU A 11 4.52 -15.32 7.08
CA LEU A 11 5.73 -16.06 7.42
C LEU A 11 5.46 -16.79 8.74
N GLN A 12 5.53 -18.12 8.70
CA GLN A 12 5.40 -18.96 9.88
C GLN A 12 6.68 -19.77 10.04
N GLY A 13 7.51 -19.44 11.03
CA GLY A 13 8.83 -20.06 11.19
C GLY A 13 9.69 -19.90 9.93
N ASN A 14 9.98 -21.02 9.25
CA ASN A 14 10.78 -21.04 8.02
C ASN A 14 9.92 -21.16 6.73
N THR A 15 8.60 -21.29 6.83
CA THR A 15 7.69 -21.39 5.68
C THR A 15 7.13 -20.02 5.32
N ARG A 16 7.26 -19.65 4.04
CA ARG A 16 6.71 -18.41 3.46
C ARG A 16 5.52 -18.75 2.56
N GLU A 17 4.41 -18.05 2.74
CA GLU A 17 3.22 -18.18 1.90
C GLU A 17 2.84 -16.82 1.31
N VAL A 18 2.49 -16.80 0.03
CA VAL A 18 2.03 -15.59 -0.66
C VAL A 18 0.50 -15.67 -0.75
N LEU A 19 -0.18 -14.81 -0.01
CA LEU A 19 -1.65 -14.78 0.04
C LEU A 19 -2.24 -14.06 -1.16
N HIS A 20 -1.72 -12.86 -1.44
CA HIS A 20 -2.28 -12.02 -2.49
C HIS A 20 -1.21 -11.13 -3.10
N LYS A 21 -1.31 -10.89 -4.40
CA LYS A 21 -0.48 -9.93 -5.11
C LYS A 21 -1.33 -9.18 -6.11
N PHE A 22 -1.10 -7.88 -6.23
CA PHE A 22 -1.68 -7.09 -7.30
C PHE A 22 -0.72 -6.02 -7.77
N THR A 23 -0.83 -5.70 -9.05
CA THR A 23 -0.07 -4.63 -9.70
C THR A 23 -0.90 -3.36 -9.79
N VAL A 24 -0.25 -2.22 -9.68
CA VAL A 24 -0.86 -0.91 -9.84
C VAL A 24 0.00 -0.06 -10.74
N ASP A 25 -0.63 0.65 -11.67
CA ASP A 25 0.05 1.63 -12.50
C ASP A 25 -0.19 3.04 -11.93
N LEU A 26 0.84 3.58 -11.26
CA LEU A 26 0.78 4.92 -10.67
C LEU A 26 1.36 5.98 -11.63
N PRO A 27 0.72 7.16 -11.74
CA PRO A 27 1.23 8.24 -12.59
C PRO A 27 2.63 8.68 -12.17
N LYS A 28 3.62 8.56 -13.06
CA LYS A 28 5.00 8.98 -12.80
C LYS A 28 5.10 10.50 -12.58
N LYS A 29 6.17 10.93 -11.91
CA LYS A 29 6.51 12.36 -11.76
C LYS A 29 6.76 12.94 -13.15
N HIS A 30 5.93 13.90 -13.56
CA HIS A 30 6.11 14.59 -14.83
C HIS A 30 7.05 15.79 -14.60
N GLY A 31 8.15 15.85 -15.35
CA GLY A 31 9.14 16.93 -15.26
C GLY A 31 8.88 18.09 -16.23
N ARG A 32 7.94 17.93 -17.16
CA ARG A 32 7.59 18.98 -18.12
C ARG A 32 6.57 19.94 -17.49
N GLY A 33 6.98 21.20 -17.34
CA GLY A 33 6.15 22.28 -16.81
C GLY A 33 5.04 22.71 -17.77
N GLY A 34 4.00 23.37 -17.24
CA GLY A 34 2.86 23.89 -17.99
C GLY A 34 1.68 24.22 -17.08
N GLN A 35 0.62 24.82 -17.63
CA GLN A 35 -0.59 25.19 -16.89
C GLN A 35 -1.26 23.99 -16.20
N SER A 36 -1.18 22.82 -16.83
CA SER A 36 -1.74 21.57 -16.30
C SER A 36 -0.84 20.86 -15.27
N ALA A 37 0.38 21.34 -15.02
CA ALA A 37 1.35 20.65 -14.16
C ALA A 37 0.84 20.45 -12.72
N LEU A 38 0.20 21.47 -12.14
CA LEU A 38 -0.36 21.39 -10.79
C LEU A 38 -1.50 20.36 -10.71
N ARG A 39 -2.36 20.30 -11.74
CA ARG A 39 -3.44 19.31 -11.83
C ARG A 39 -2.90 17.88 -11.87
N PHE A 40 -1.86 17.62 -12.67
CA PHE A 40 -1.23 16.30 -12.74
C PHE A 40 -0.49 15.92 -11.44
N ALA A 41 0.04 16.90 -10.71
CA ALA A 41 0.59 16.67 -9.38
C ALA A 41 -0.49 16.23 -8.38
N ARG A 42 -1.65 16.89 -8.37
CA ARG A 42 -2.79 16.51 -7.52
C ARG A 42 -3.33 15.12 -7.87
N LEU A 43 -3.57 14.84 -9.15
CA LEU A 43 -3.98 13.51 -9.63
C LEU A 43 -3.03 12.39 -9.19
N ARG A 44 -1.72 12.66 -9.14
CA ARG A 44 -0.73 11.71 -8.66
C ARG A 44 -0.88 11.45 -7.16
N MET A 45 -0.97 12.49 -6.35
CA MET A 45 -1.15 12.35 -4.90
C MET A 45 -2.45 11.63 -4.56
N GLU A 46 -3.52 11.95 -5.27
CA GLU A 46 -4.82 11.32 -5.10
C GLU A 46 -4.81 9.83 -5.47
N LYS A 47 -4.14 9.46 -6.58
CA LYS A 47 -3.94 8.05 -6.96
C LYS A 47 -3.07 7.28 -5.96
N ARG A 48 -2.03 7.91 -5.38
CA ARG A 48 -1.22 7.32 -4.30
C ARG A 48 -2.06 7.07 -3.05
N HIS A 49 -2.84 8.07 -2.63
CA HIS A 49 -3.72 7.95 -1.47
C HIS A 49 -4.72 6.81 -1.63
N ASN A 50 -5.36 6.72 -2.80
CA ASN A 50 -6.27 5.61 -3.12
C ASN A 50 -5.57 4.25 -3.13
N TYR A 51 -4.32 4.20 -3.56
CA TYR A 51 -3.52 2.98 -3.52
C TYR A 51 -3.21 2.54 -2.09
N VAL A 52 -2.76 3.46 -1.22
CA VAL A 52 -2.53 3.19 0.21
C VAL A 52 -3.80 2.68 0.88
N ARG A 53 -4.94 3.34 0.64
CA ARG A 53 -6.26 2.90 1.14
C ARG A 53 -6.59 1.48 0.70
N LYS A 54 -6.47 1.18 -0.60
CA LYS A 54 -6.74 -0.15 -1.13
C LYS A 54 -5.83 -1.22 -0.51
N VAL A 55 -4.56 -0.90 -0.27
CA VAL A 55 -3.62 -1.81 0.41
C VAL A 55 -4.05 -2.05 1.85
N ALA A 56 -4.47 -1.02 2.58
CA ALA A 56 -4.96 -1.15 3.95
C ALA A 56 -6.23 -2.02 4.01
N GLU A 57 -7.22 -1.77 3.16
CA GLU A 57 -8.45 -2.57 3.09
C GLU A 57 -8.16 -4.05 2.80
N VAL A 58 -7.28 -4.32 1.85
CA VAL A 58 -6.86 -5.69 1.52
C VAL A 58 -6.10 -6.33 2.70
N ALA A 59 -5.27 -5.56 3.42
CA ALA A 59 -4.58 -6.05 4.60
C ALA A 59 -5.59 -6.46 5.70
N THR A 60 -6.58 -5.61 5.99
CA THR A 60 -7.64 -5.90 6.97
C THR A 60 -8.38 -7.18 6.61
N THR A 61 -8.82 -7.33 5.35
CA THR A 61 -9.55 -8.54 4.92
C THR A 61 -8.72 -9.83 4.97
N LEU A 62 -7.39 -9.75 4.81
CA LEU A 62 -6.50 -10.90 4.85
C LEU A 62 -6.01 -11.26 6.26
N PHE A 63 -5.75 -10.25 7.09
CA PHE A 63 -5.12 -10.41 8.40
C PHE A 63 -6.11 -10.37 9.57
N ILE A 64 -7.35 -9.94 9.35
CA ILE A 64 -8.41 -9.92 10.35
C ILE A 64 -9.52 -10.85 9.89
N THR A 65 -9.80 -11.86 10.72
CA THR A 65 -10.89 -12.82 10.51
C THR A 65 -11.72 -12.90 11.77
N ASN A 66 -13.03 -12.64 11.69
CA ASN A 66 -13.95 -12.59 12.83
C ASN A 66 -13.49 -11.60 13.93
N ASP A 67 -13.15 -10.37 13.55
CA ASP A 67 -12.69 -9.29 14.46
C ASP A 67 -11.48 -9.65 15.34
N LYS A 68 -10.71 -10.66 14.92
CA LYS A 68 -9.46 -11.07 15.57
C LYS A 68 -8.31 -11.12 14.57
N PRO A 69 -7.14 -10.57 14.91
CA PRO A 69 -5.95 -10.67 14.08
C PRO A 69 -5.50 -12.14 14.02
N ASN A 70 -5.27 -12.64 12.81
CA ASN A 70 -4.78 -14.01 12.58
C ASN A 70 -3.24 -14.10 12.60
N ILE A 71 -2.55 -12.97 12.75
CA ILE A 71 -1.10 -12.82 12.77
C ILE A 71 -0.60 -12.41 14.15
N ALA A 72 0.61 -12.86 14.53
CA ALA A 72 1.28 -12.45 15.76
C ALA A 72 1.91 -11.05 15.66
N GLY A 73 2.13 -10.56 14.44
CA GLY A 73 2.69 -9.25 14.18
C GLY A 73 2.70 -8.96 12.68
N ILE A 74 2.74 -7.67 12.33
CA ILE A 74 2.76 -7.21 10.95
C ILE A 74 4.10 -6.58 10.59
N ILE A 75 4.59 -6.83 9.38
CA ILE A 75 5.81 -6.22 8.86
C ILE A 75 5.44 -5.41 7.62
N LEU A 76 5.67 -4.11 7.67
CA LEU A 76 5.48 -3.20 6.55
C LEU A 76 6.79 -3.05 5.76
N ALA A 77 6.86 -3.70 4.60
CA ALA A 77 8.00 -3.60 3.69
C ALA A 77 7.62 -2.82 2.43
N GLY A 78 8.49 -1.90 1.99
CA GLY A 78 8.28 -1.14 0.77
C GLY A 78 9.40 -0.15 0.48
N SER A 79 9.55 0.20 -0.80
CA SER A 79 10.47 1.24 -1.25
C SER A 79 9.86 2.64 -1.07
N ALA A 80 10.72 3.63 -0.81
CA ALA A 80 10.36 5.03 -0.57
C ALA A 80 9.42 5.25 0.65
N ASP A 81 8.77 6.41 0.69
CA ASP A 81 7.91 6.86 1.79
C ASP A 81 6.53 6.18 1.83
N PHE A 82 6.26 5.19 0.96
CA PHE A 82 4.97 4.50 0.96
C PHE A 82 4.71 3.71 2.24
N LYS A 83 5.76 3.11 2.83
CA LYS A 83 5.63 2.40 4.11
C LYS A 83 5.31 3.36 5.27
N THR A 84 5.86 4.58 5.23
CA THR A 84 5.62 5.61 6.23
C THR A 84 4.26 6.23 6.05
N GLU A 85 3.83 6.52 4.81
CA GLU A 85 2.47 6.99 4.52
C GLU A 85 1.42 5.99 5.00
N LEU A 86 1.65 4.69 4.82
CA LEU A 86 0.72 3.67 5.30
C LEU A 86 0.71 3.57 6.84
N SER A 87 1.89 3.59 7.48
CA SER A 87 2.00 3.56 8.95
C SER A 87 1.49 4.83 9.64
N GLN A 88 1.55 5.98 8.98
CA GLN A 88 1.06 7.27 9.49
C GLN A 88 -0.38 7.55 9.10
N SER A 89 -0.96 6.78 8.18
CA SER A 89 -2.33 6.99 7.78
C SER A 89 -3.29 6.50 8.87
N ASP A 90 -4.23 7.36 9.27
CA ASP A 90 -5.36 7.01 10.15
C ASP A 90 -6.28 5.93 9.55
N MET A 91 -6.01 5.50 8.31
CA MET A 91 -6.74 4.46 7.58
C MET A 91 -6.20 3.05 7.87
N PHE A 92 -5.06 2.94 8.55
CA PHE A 92 -4.50 1.65 8.95
C PHE A 92 -4.93 1.36 10.40
N ASP A 93 -5.75 0.33 10.58
CA ASP A 93 -6.22 -0.09 11.90
C ASP A 93 -5.06 -0.79 12.63
N PRO A 94 -4.59 -0.26 13.78
CA PRO A 94 -3.41 -0.76 14.48
C PRO A 94 -3.59 -2.13 15.14
#